data_AF-A0A836WH34-F1
#
_entry.id   AF-A0A836WH34-F1
#
_cell.length_a   1.000
_cell.length_b   1.000
_cell.length_c   1.000
_cell.angle_alpha   90.00
_cell.angle_beta   90.00
_cell.angle_gamma   90.00
#
_symmetry.space_group_name_H-M   'P 1'
#
loop_
_entity.id
_entity.type
_entity.pdbx_description
1 polymer ?
#
loop_
_entity_poly.entity_id
_entity_poly.type
_entity_poly.pdbx_seq_one_letter_code
_entity_poly.pdbx_strand_id
1 'polypeptide(L)'
;MNTDNTQDAYIDTNTLIFAKSLIYALEDMLGIPFVLDKTSFRETVFSSPFDMIAYIHFTGAVQGDYLLGLDEVLAAKLIEVYEEGMSKNDLREMREDYGGFIKELLNIAVGLSIPELEQSFGDLTHASGILIYGEMDLPDVKSGRVLIESEMGKILCGFSLNLAQVKIGRTLEKILRELEKITNEAKTACKTVKTVLRLFNSASIAVTLDGKILPGCSHSPASVVGMAPEQDIVGMDITTLLDLNSSDSHKLNHVLQDIKKSESFSVIEIPLLEQTEFTNKQGKVFKLDWIPVINDENKCLEKLLVVMENISEARLQKP
;
A
#
# COMPACT_ATOMS: atom_id res chain seq x y z
N MET A 1 -17.37 8.32 1.41
CA MET A 1 -17.69 9.01 2.67
C MET A 1 -16.56 9.99 2.94
N ASN A 2 -16.84 11.30 2.99
CA ASN A 2 -15.82 12.33 3.21
C ASN A 2 -15.24 12.16 4.63
N THR A 3 -13.96 11.79 4.70
CA THR A 3 -13.26 11.54 5.96
C THR A 3 -13.12 12.80 6.81
N ASP A 4 -13.10 13.97 6.19
CA ASP A 4 -12.92 15.25 6.89
C ASP A 4 -14.16 15.59 7.72
N ASN A 5 -15.38 15.44 7.17
CA ASN A 5 -16.62 15.60 7.96
C ASN A 5 -16.74 14.62 9.12
N THR A 6 -16.05 13.47 9.07
CA THR A 6 -16.11 12.48 10.14
C THR A 6 -15.13 12.83 11.26
N GLN A 7 -13.92 13.30 10.89
CA GLN A 7 -12.91 13.76 11.85
C GLN A 7 -13.44 14.94 12.67
N ASP A 8 -14.12 15.88 12.02
CA ASP A 8 -14.67 17.08 12.65
C ASP A 8 -15.72 16.71 13.70
N ALA A 9 -16.61 15.76 13.38
CA ALA A 9 -17.60 15.26 14.33
C ALA A 9 -16.98 14.57 15.56
N TYR A 10 -15.88 13.82 15.38
CA TYR A 10 -15.17 13.21 16.50
C TYR A 10 -14.47 14.26 17.37
N ILE A 11 -13.85 15.27 16.75
CA ILE A 11 -13.17 16.34 17.48
C ILE A 11 -14.15 17.12 18.35
N ASP A 12 -15.26 17.60 17.78
CA ASP A 12 -16.29 18.33 18.53
C ASP A 12 -16.83 17.51 19.71
N THR A 13 -17.32 16.30 19.41
CA THR A 13 -17.93 15.43 20.42
C THR A 13 -16.97 15.11 21.56
N ASN A 14 -15.73 14.68 21.27
CA ASN A 14 -14.77 14.29 22.30
C ASN A 14 -14.23 15.50 23.07
N THR A 15 -14.10 16.67 22.44
CA THR A 15 -13.73 17.91 23.15
C THR A 15 -14.78 18.25 24.21
N LEU A 16 -16.06 18.17 23.86
CA LEU A 16 -17.16 18.47 24.79
C LEU A 16 -17.31 17.42 25.89
N ILE A 17 -17.08 16.14 25.57
CA ILE A 17 -17.10 15.06 26.57
C ILE A 17 -15.95 15.25 27.55
N PHE A 18 -14.73 15.47 27.04
CA PHE A 18 -13.57 15.72 27.89
C PHE A 18 -13.78 16.94 28.81
N ALA A 19 -14.29 18.05 28.27
CA ALA A 19 -14.57 19.24 29.08
C ALA A 19 -15.61 18.96 30.18
N LYS A 20 -16.66 18.16 29.91
CA LYS A 20 -17.63 17.74 30.92
C LYS A 20 -17.03 16.81 31.97
N SER A 21 -16.19 15.86 31.55
CA SER A 21 -15.47 14.97 32.46
C SER A 21 -14.56 15.75 33.40
N LEU A 22 -13.92 16.81 32.90
CA LEU A 22 -13.10 17.69 33.70
C LEU A 22 -13.92 18.50 34.71
N ILE A 23 -15.06 19.07 34.29
CA ILE A 23 -15.99 19.77 35.19
C ILE A 23 -16.45 18.83 36.30
N TYR A 24 -16.86 17.60 35.95
CA TYR A 24 -17.27 16.59 36.91
C TYR A 24 -16.14 16.23 37.89
N ALA A 25 -14.92 16.04 37.40
CA ALA A 25 -13.78 15.74 38.26
C ALA A 25 -13.42 16.91 39.20
N LEU A 26 -13.51 18.16 38.73
CA LEU A 26 -13.32 19.36 39.57
C LEU A 26 -14.40 19.48 40.65
N GLU A 27 -15.66 19.23 40.30
CA GLU A 27 -16.77 19.25 41.25
C GLU A 27 -16.67 18.11 42.28
N ASP A 28 -16.26 16.91 41.86
CA ASP A 28 -16.06 15.76 42.75
C ASP A 28 -14.87 15.94 43.71
N MET A 29 -13.74 16.44 43.21
CA MET A 29 -12.52 16.60 44.01
C MET A 29 -12.55 17.83 44.92
N LEU A 30 -13.12 18.95 44.45
CA LEU A 30 -13.03 20.25 45.13
C LEU A 30 -14.38 20.84 45.52
N GLY A 31 -15.50 20.33 45.00
CA GLY A 31 -16.82 20.94 45.18
C GLY A 31 -16.98 22.28 44.44
N ILE A 32 -16.10 22.59 43.48
CA ILE A 32 -16.10 23.87 42.75
C ILE A 32 -16.87 23.71 41.43
N PRO A 33 -17.98 24.43 41.22
CA PRO A 33 -18.71 24.34 39.97
C PRO A 33 -18.00 25.11 38.85
N PHE A 34 -17.69 24.42 37.77
CA PHE A 34 -17.28 25.03 36.50
C PHE A 34 -18.40 24.90 35.47
N VAL A 35 -18.53 25.91 34.60
CA VAL A 35 -19.54 25.95 33.55
C VAL A 35 -18.85 25.91 32.19
N LEU A 36 -19.37 25.07 31.29
CA LEU A 36 -18.89 24.97 29.92
C LEU A 36 -19.35 26.17 29.08
N ASP A 37 -18.42 26.97 28.57
CA ASP A 37 -18.73 27.99 27.57
C ASP A 37 -18.75 27.38 26.16
N LYS A 38 -19.93 26.91 25.74
CA LYS A 38 -20.12 26.36 24.39
C LYS A 38 -19.80 27.35 23.27
N THR A 39 -19.90 28.66 23.52
CA THR A 39 -19.64 29.68 22.49
C THR A 39 -18.15 29.85 22.20
N SER A 40 -17.30 29.43 23.13
CA SER A 40 -15.84 29.40 22.97
C SER A 40 -15.32 28.25 22.10
N PHE A 41 -16.16 27.27 21.74
CA PHE A 41 -15.72 26.11 20.96
C PHE A 41 -15.13 26.53 19.61
N ARG A 42 -13.92 26.05 19.31
CA ARG A 42 -13.24 26.27 18.03
C ARG A 42 -12.51 25.00 17.59
N GLU A 43 -12.58 24.71 16.30
CA GLU A 43 -11.75 23.68 15.67
C GLU A 43 -10.57 24.33 14.95
N THR A 44 -9.42 24.37 15.62
CA THR A 44 -8.17 24.94 15.09
C THR A 44 -6.99 24.13 15.58
N VAL A 45 -5.77 24.46 15.16
CA VAL A 45 -4.57 23.96 15.85
C VAL A 45 -4.64 24.40 17.31
N PHE A 46 -4.29 23.50 18.23
CA PHE A 46 -4.34 23.82 19.65
C PHE A 46 -3.32 24.92 19.95
N SER A 47 -3.81 26.00 20.55
CA SER A 47 -3.01 27.10 21.06
C SER A 47 -3.60 27.52 22.39
N SER A 48 -2.74 27.58 23.40
CA SER A 48 -3.11 28.00 24.75
C SER A 48 -2.63 29.44 24.98
N PRO A 49 -3.50 30.34 25.46
CA PRO A 49 -3.07 31.65 25.93
C PRO A 49 -2.45 31.59 27.34
N PHE A 50 -2.45 30.42 27.97
CA PHE A 50 -2.05 30.21 29.36
C PHE A 50 -0.61 29.69 29.49
N ASP A 51 -0.01 29.95 30.65
CA ASP A 51 1.39 29.62 30.95
C ASP A 51 1.61 28.23 31.56
N MET A 52 0.55 27.49 31.89
CA MET A 52 0.62 26.09 32.30
C MET A 52 -0.22 25.22 31.36
N ILE A 53 0.41 24.19 30.80
CA ILE A 53 -0.24 23.23 29.91
C ILE A 53 -0.03 21.83 30.46
N ALA A 54 -1.11 21.08 30.61
CA ALA A 54 -1.09 19.66 30.92
C ALA A 54 -1.64 18.87 29.74
N TYR A 55 -1.06 17.71 29.43
CA TYR A 55 -1.63 16.85 28.41
C TYR A 55 -1.37 15.37 28.67
N ILE A 56 -2.26 14.52 28.12
CA ILE A 56 -2.11 13.07 28.07
C ILE A 56 -2.20 12.64 26.62
N HIS A 57 -1.12 12.02 26.14
CA HIS A 57 -1.07 11.41 24.83
C HIS A 57 -1.73 10.02 24.85
N PHE A 58 -2.47 9.67 23.80
CA PHE A 58 -2.99 8.33 23.59
C PHE A 58 -2.63 7.76 22.22
N THR A 59 -2.53 6.43 22.16
CA THR A 59 -2.15 5.67 20.97
C THR A 59 -2.93 4.38 20.83
N GLY A 60 -3.07 3.89 19.60
CA GLY A 60 -3.80 2.68 19.25
C GLY A 60 -4.10 2.67 17.76
N ALA A 61 -5.34 2.37 17.38
CA ALA A 61 -5.79 2.52 15.98
C ALA A 61 -5.78 4.00 15.51
N VAL A 62 -5.87 4.92 16.47
CA VAL A 62 -5.74 6.37 16.30
C VAL A 62 -4.77 6.91 17.34
N GLN A 63 -4.28 8.13 17.12
CA GLN A 63 -3.40 8.83 18.06
C GLN A 63 -3.92 10.23 18.30
N GLY A 64 -3.63 10.79 19.46
CA GLY A 64 -4.08 12.13 19.80
C GLY A 64 -3.73 12.52 21.22
N ASP A 65 -4.25 13.66 21.64
CA ASP A 65 -3.91 14.26 22.92
C ASP A 65 -5.16 14.85 23.59
N TYR A 66 -5.29 14.61 24.88
CA TYR A 66 -6.15 15.39 25.76
C TYR A 66 -5.32 16.52 26.35
N LEU A 67 -5.75 17.76 26.15
CA LEU A 67 -4.98 18.96 26.46
C LEU A 67 -5.73 19.85 27.46
N LEU A 68 -4.98 20.46 28.37
CA LEU A 68 -5.49 21.34 29.40
C LEU A 68 -4.58 22.57 29.48
N GLY A 69 -5.13 23.76 29.33
CA GLY A 69 -4.41 25.03 29.51
C GLY A 69 -5.02 25.83 30.66
N LEU A 70 -4.19 26.33 31.58
CA LEU A 70 -4.62 27.17 32.69
C LEU A 70 -3.45 28.02 33.20
N ASP A 71 -3.73 29.06 33.96
CA ASP A 71 -2.68 29.86 34.61
C ASP A 71 -2.12 29.14 35.85
N GLU A 72 -0.81 29.27 36.11
CA GLU A 72 -0.18 28.75 37.35
C GLU A 72 -0.89 29.27 38.62
N VAL A 73 -1.35 30.52 38.59
CA VAL A 73 -2.11 31.14 39.71
C VAL A 73 -3.45 30.43 39.94
N LEU A 74 -4.15 30.03 38.87
CA LEU A 74 -5.39 29.29 39.01
C LEU A 74 -5.13 27.90 39.59
N ALA A 75 -4.10 27.21 39.10
CA ALA A 75 -3.72 25.89 39.60
C ALA A 75 -3.42 25.92 41.12
N ALA A 76 -2.69 26.93 41.58
CA ALA A 76 -2.40 27.11 43.01
C ALA A 76 -3.64 27.49 43.84
N LYS A 77 -4.57 28.30 43.29
CA LYS A 77 -5.85 28.61 43.94
C LYS A 77 -6.73 27.38 44.13
N LEU A 78 -6.73 26.45 43.17
CA LEU A 78 -7.57 25.24 43.23
C LEU A 78 -7.22 24.32 44.41
N ILE A 79 -5.97 24.34 44.87
CA ILE A 79 -5.52 23.55 46.03
C ILE A 79 -5.31 24.40 47.29
N GLU A 80 -5.84 25.64 47.31
CA GLU A 80 -5.78 26.57 48.45
C GLU A 80 -4.36 26.92 48.94
N VAL A 81 -3.34 26.80 48.08
CA VAL A 81 -1.95 27.17 48.42
C VAL A 81 -1.54 28.57 47.94
N TYR A 82 -2.42 29.27 47.22
CA TYR A 82 -2.14 30.60 46.71
C TYR A 82 -2.50 31.71 47.70
N GLU A 83 -1.57 32.63 47.93
CA GLU A 83 -1.78 33.84 48.73
C GLU A 83 -1.70 35.09 47.85
N GLU A 84 -2.58 36.07 48.07
CA GLU A 84 -2.54 37.33 47.31
C GLU A 84 -1.21 38.06 47.50
N GLY A 85 -0.55 38.40 46.38
CA GLY A 85 0.76 39.04 46.39
C GLY A 85 1.96 38.09 46.43
N MET A 86 1.72 36.77 46.39
CA MET A 86 2.76 35.76 46.26
C MET A 86 3.65 36.04 45.04
N SER A 87 4.97 35.93 45.22
CA SER A 87 5.91 36.16 44.13
C SER A 87 5.92 35.00 43.13
N LYS A 88 6.38 35.25 41.91
CA LYS A 88 6.55 34.18 40.91
C LYS A 88 7.53 33.08 41.35
N ASN A 89 8.48 33.39 42.24
CA ASN A 89 9.43 32.39 42.73
C ASN A 89 8.77 31.47 43.75
N ASP A 90 7.97 32.03 44.67
CA ASP A 90 7.24 31.24 45.66
C ASP A 90 6.22 30.31 44.96
N LEU A 91 5.53 30.83 43.94
CA LEU A 91 4.62 30.04 43.10
C LEU A 91 5.33 28.88 42.36
N ARG A 92 6.62 29.05 42.04
CA ARG A 92 7.43 28.00 41.39
C ARG A 92 7.83 26.90 42.36
N GLU A 93 8.07 27.24 43.63
CA GLU A 93 8.40 26.25 44.66
C GLU A 93 7.22 25.32 44.94
N MET A 94 5.99 25.81 44.76
CA MET A 94 4.75 25.03 44.94
C MET A 94 4.35 24.19 43.71
N ARG A 95 5.13 24.18 42.62
CA ARG A 95 4.81 23.47 41.36
C ARG A 95 4.60 21.97 41.52
N GLU A 96 5.26 21.37 42.50
CA GLU A 96 5.09 19.94 42.77
C GLU A 96 3.68 19.64 43.28
N ASP A 97 3.13 20.50 44.15
CA ASP A 97 1.83 20.31 44.78
C ASP A 97 0.69 20.49 43.78
N TYR A 98 0.56 21.68 43.18
CA TYR A 98 -0.52 21.92 42.22
C TYR A 98 -0.28 21.17 40.91
N GLY A 99 0.97 20.92 40.53
CA GLY A 99 1.28 20.07 39.37
C GLY A 99 0.85 18.62 39.59
N GLY A 100 1.07 18.07 40.80
CA GLY A 100 0.55 16.77 41.18
C GLY A 100 -0.97 16.70 41.07
N PHE A 101 -1.67 17.71 41.61
CA PHE A 101 -3.13 17.82 41.52
C PHE A 101 -3.62 17.90 40.07
N ILE A 102 -3.04 18.76 39.24
CA ILE A 102 -3.48 18.92 37.84
C ILE A 102 -3.25 17.64 37.03
N LYS A 103 -2.17 16.90 37.28
CA LYS A 103 -1.96 15.58 36.65
C LYS A 103 -3.03 14.58 37.05
N GLU A 104 -3.40 14.54 38.33
CA GLU A 104 -4.44 13.63 38.81
C GLU A 104 -5.81 13.99 38.25
N LEU A 105 -6.16 15.28 38.27
CA LEU A 105 -7.37 15.80 37.67
C LEU A 105 -7.46 15.42 36.18
N LEU A 106 -6.36 15.59 35.45
CA LEU A 106 -6.30 15.22 34.03
C LEU A 106 -6.44 13.71 33.83
N ASN A 107 -5.78 12.87 34.63
CA ASN A 107 -5.90 11.41 34.57
C ASN A 107 -7.35 10.96 34.79
N ILE A 108 -8.05 11.52 35.79
CA ILE A 108 -9.46 11.21 36.06
C ILE A 108 -10.33 11.62 34.88
N ALA A 109 -10.18 12.87 34.41
CA ALA A 109 -10.96 13.38 33.29
C ALA A 109 -10.78 12.54 32.02
N VAL A 110 -9.54 12.15 31.71
CA VAL A 110 -9.23 11.27 30.58
C VAL A 110 -9.78 9.86 30.79
N GLY A 111 -9.66 9.30 31.99
CA GLY A 111 -10.23 7.98 32.32
C GLY A 111 -11.75 7.93 32.15
N LEU A 112 -12.44 9.06 32.36
CA LEU A 112 -13.88 9.19 32.13
C LEU A 112 -14.23 9.42 30.65
N SER A 113 -13.37 10.07 29.86
CA SER A 113 -13.68 10.44 28.47
C SER A 113 -13.18 9.42 27.43
N ILE A 114 -12.05 8.77 27.67
CA ILE A 114 -11.43 7.85 26.70
C ILE A 114 -12.32 6.65 26.30
N PRO A 115 -13.20 6.09 27.17
CA PRO A 115 -14.04 4.96 26.76
C PRO A 115 -15.01 5.29 25.62
N GLU A 116 -15.43 6.55 25.46
CA GLU A 116 -16.26 6.94 24.33
C GLU A 116 -15.49 6.87 23.00
N LEU A 117 -14.21 7.25 23.02
CA LEU A 117 -13.34 7.14 21.86
C LEU A 117 -13.04 5.67 21.54
N GLU A 118 -12.85 4.83 22.57
CA GLU A 118 -12.60 3.40 22.42
C GLU A 118 -13.77 2.65 21.78
N GLN A 119 -15.02 3.08 22.01
CA GLN A 119 -16.18 2.50 21.31
C GLN A 119 -16.07 2.61 19.78
N SER A 120 -15.39 3.65 19.28
CA SER A 120 -15.25 3.91 17.84
C SER A 120 -13.97 3.33 17.23
N PHE A 121 -12.89 3.28 18.02
CA PHE A 121 -11.55 2.95 17.50
C PHE A 121 -10.91 1.71 18.15
N GLY A 122 -11.61 1.03 19.07
CA GLY A 122 -11.07 -0.08 19.85
C GLY A 122 -10.19 0.40 21.00
N ASP A 123 -9.52 -0.54 21.66
CA ASP A 123 -8.71 -0.28 22.86
C ASP A 123 -7.60 0.77 22.57
N LEU A 124 -7.50 1.78 23.43
CA LEU A 124 -6.50 2.84 23.33
C LEU A 124 -5.61 2.84 24.58
N THR A 125 -4.30 2.97 24.37
CA THR A 125 -3.34 3.12 25.46
C THR A 125 -3.00 4.59 25.63
N HIS A 126 -3.19 5.14 26.83
CA HIS A 126 -2.81 6.49 27.17
C HIS A 126 -1.58 6.53 28.09
N ALA A 127 -0.73 7.54 27.89
CA ALA A 127 0.47 7.77 28.68
C ALA A 127 0.14 8.51 29.98
N SER A 128 1.13 8.63 30.87
CA SER A 128 1.02 9.48 32.06
C SER A 128 0.95 10.97 31.69
N GLY A 129 0.22 11.75 32.49
CA GLY A 129 0.11 13.20 32.32
C GLY A 129 1.45 13.94 32.35
N ILE A 130 1.68 14.75 31.32
CA ILE A 130 2.84 15.63 31.19
C ILE A 130 2.40 17.05 31.53
N LEU A 131 3.25 17.78 32.26
CA LEU A 131 3.07 19.18 32.60
C LEU A 131 4.19 20.02 32.01
N ILE A 132 3.79 21.14 31.41
CA ILE A 132 4.68 22.13 30.81
C ILE A 132 4.36 23.48 31.45
N TYR A 133 5.42 24.18 31.84
CA TYR A 133 5.36 25.56 32.32
C TYR A 133 6.03 26.47 31.29
N GLY A 134 5.26 27.35 30.67
CA GLY A 134 5.67 28.23 29.58
C GLY A 134 4.89 27.96 28.29
N GLU A 135 5.50 28.35 27.17
CA GLU A 135 4.91 28.19 25.84
C GLU A 135 5.25 26.83 25.25
N MET A 136 4.30 26.25 24.51
CA MET A 136 4.49 25.01 23.76
C MET A 136 4.13 25.23 22.30
N ASP A 137 5.00 24.77 21.41
CA ASP A 137 4.74 24.68 19.97
C ASP A 137 4.31 23.24 19.64
N LEU A 138 3.06 23.08 19.21
CA LEU A 138 2.48 21.78 18.87
C LEU A 138 2.45 21.60 17.36
N PRO A 139 2.54 20.34 16.87
CA PRO A 139 2.36 20.08 15.45
C PRO A 139 0.99 20.55 14.95
N ASP A 140 0.90 20.92 13.67
CA ASP A 140 -0.32 21.36 12.98
C ASP A 140 -1.35 20.22 12.82
N VAL A 141 -1.90 19.77 13.94
CA VAL A 141 -2.96 18.76 14.02
C VAL A 141 -4.25 19.45 14.40
N LYS A 142 -5.31 19.16 13.63
CA LYS A 142 -6.64 19.70 13.89
C LYS A 142 -7.10 19.27 15.29
N SER A 143 -7.45 20.25 16.11
CA SER A 143 -7.84 20.06 17.50
C SER A 143 -9.13 20.82 17.77
N GLY A 144 -9.93 20.32 18.70
CA GLY A 144 -11.05 21.05 19.28
C GLY A 144 -10.58 21.72 20.55
N ARG A 145 -11.07 22.93 20.80
CA ARG A 145 -10.80 23.64 22.05
C ARG A 145 -12.05 24.32 22.56
N VAL A 146 -12.25 24.30 23.88
CA VAL A 146 -13.38 24.92 24.57
C VAL A 146 -12.95 25.38 25.95
N LEU A 147 -13.48 26.50 26.42
CA LEU A 147 -13.26 27.02 27.75
C LEU A 147 -14.31 26.47 28.74
N ILE A 148 -13.84 26.17 29.94
CA ILE A 148 -14.68 26.04 31.12
C ILE A 148 -14.34 27.20 32.08
N GLU A 149 -15.35 27.73 32.75
CA GLU A 149 -15.22 28.95 33.54
C GLU A 149 -15.84 28.75 34.94
N SER A 150 -15.21 29.34 35.95
CA SER A 150 -15.75 29.49 37.30
C SER A 150 -15.40 30.86 37.86
N GLU A 151 -15.85 31.16 39.08
CA GLU A 151 -15.45 32.38 39.80
C GLU A 151 -13.93 32.44 40.05
N MET A 152 -13.25 31.28 40.09
CA MET A 152 -11.80 31.19 40.32
C MET A 152 -10.98 31.54 39.08
N GLY A 153 -11.50 31.28 37.88
CA GLY A 153 -10.80 31.51 36.63
C GLY A 153 -11.30 30.66 35.46
N LYS A 154 -10.48 30.58 34.41
CA LYS A 154 -10.80 29.87 33.16
C LYS A 154 -9.80 28.76 32.90
N ILE A 155 -10.27 27.66 32.33
CA ILE A 155 -9.45 26.53 31.92
C ILE A 155 -9.80 26.21 30.46
N LEU A 156 -8.79 26.09 29.61
CA LEU A 156 -8.92 25.65 28.22
C LEU A 156 -8.82 24.14 28.15
N CYS A 157 -9.90 23.49 27.75
CA CYS A 157 -9.94 22.07 27.43
C CYS A 157 -9.68 21.91 25.93
N GLY A 158 -8.80 20.99 25.57
CA GLY A 158 -8.48 20.66 24.19
C GLY A 158 -8.49 19.17 23.93
N PHE A 159 -8.81 18.80 22.70
CA PHE A 159 -8.72 17.44 22.22
C PHE A 159 -8.17 17.42 20.79
N SER A 160 -7.08 16.70 20.60
CA SER A 160 -6.37 16.49 19.34
C SER A 160 -6.63 15.06 18.86
N LEU A 161 -6.91 14.89 17.56
CA LEU A 161 -7.09 13.56 16.97
C LEU A 161 -6.42 13.47 15.60
N ASN A 162 -5.49 12.52 15.47
CA ASN A 162 -4.79 12.18 14.25
C ASN A 162 -5.30 10.84 13.68
N LEU A 163 -6.00 10.93 12.54
CA LEU A 163 -6.53 9.78 11.80
C LEU A 163 -5.59 9.25 10.70
N ALA A 164 -4.34 9.69 10.65
CA ALA A 164 -3.40 9.32 9.58
C ALA A 164 -3.21 7.80 9.46
N GLN A 165 -3.07 7.09 10.58
CA GLN A 165 -2.88 5.64 10.58
C GLN A 165 -4.08 4.89 9.99
N VAL A 166 -5.30 5.30 10.35
CA VAL A 166 -6.55 4.75 9.77
C VAL A 166 -6.64 5.02 8.26
N LYS A 167 -6.26 6.24 7.82
CA LYS A 167 -6.24 6.60 6.40
C LYS A 167 -5.25 5.73 5.62
N ILE A 168 -4.06 5.49 6.17
CA ILE A 168 -3.04 4.63 5.57
C ILE A 168 -3.53 3.18 5.48
N GLY A 169 -4.06 2.63 6.58
CA GLY A 169 -4.58 1.26 6.61
C GLY A 169 -5.68 1.02 5.56
N ARG A 170 -6.67 1.91 5.48
CA ARG A 170 -7.76 1.82 4.47
C ARG A 170 -7.26 1.93 3.04
N THR A 171 -6.26 2.78 2.81
CA THR A 171 -5.65 2.94 1.48
C THR A 171 -4.91 1.68 1.08
N LEU A 172 -4.17 1.08 2.00
CA LEU A 172 -3.41 -0.15 1.76
C LEU A 172 -4.35 -1.34 1.48
N GLU A 173 -5.43 -1.50 2.25
CA GLU A 173 -6.46 -2.51 1.97
C GLU A 173 -7.09 -2.34 0.59
N LYS A 174 -7.39 -1.08 0.20
CA LYS A 174 -7.95 -0.79 -1.13
C LYS A 174 -6.97 -1.20 -2.24
N ILE A 175 -5.70 -0.84 -2.11
CA ILE A 175 -4.66 -1.20 -3.07
C ILE A 175 -4.51 -2.73 -3.16
N LEU A 176 -4.53 -3.45 -2.04
CA LEU A 176 -4.44 -4.91 -2.04
C LEU A 176 -5.62 -5.56 -2.78
N ARG A 177 -6.84 -5.07 -2.57
CA ARG A 177 -8.03 -5.57 -3.30
C ARG A 177 -7.95 -5.29 -4.79
N GLU A 178 -7.47 -4.11 -5.18
CA GLU A 178 -7.26 -3.77 -6.59
C GLU A 178 -6.19 -4.66 -7.23
N LEU A 179 -5.08 -4.93 -6.52
CA LEU A 179 -4.04 -5.85 -6.97
C LEU A 179 -4.54 -7.29 -7.12
N GLU A 180 -5.34 -7.78 -6.18
CA GLU A 180 -5.94 -9.11 -6.27
C GLU A 180 -6.85 -9.22 -7.49
N LYS A 181 -7.67 -8.19 -7.74
CA LYS A 181 -8.53 -8.11 -8.93
C LYS A 181 -7.71 -8.13 -10.21
N ILE A 182 -6.69 -7.28 -10.33
CA ILE A 182 -5.79 -7.24 -11.51
C ILE A 182 -5.12 -8.61 -11.73
N THR A 183 -4.67 -9.25 -10.65
CA THR A 183 -4.03 -10.57 -10.73
C THR A 183 -4.99 -11.64 -11.24
N ASN A 184 -6.25 -11.62 -10.79
CA ASN A 184 -7.28 -12.55 -11.24
C ASN A 184 -7.68 -12.29 -12.69
N GLU A 185 -7.77 -11.04 -13.11
CA GLU A 185 -8.00 -10.65 -14.50
C GLU A 185 -6.85 -11.13 -15.40
N ALA A 186 -5.59 -10.90 -14.99
CA ALA A 186 -4.41 -11.36 -15.71
C ALA A 186 -4.33 -12.89 -15.81
N LYS A 187 -4.65 -13.63 -14.73
CA LYS A 187 -4.76 -15.10 -14.76
C LYS A 187 -5.84 -15.56 -15.73
N THR A 188 -6.98 -14.87 -15.77
CA THR A 188 -8.08 -15.19 -16.68
C THR A 188 -7.69 -14.91 -18.13
N ALA A 189 -7.08 -13.76 -18.42
CA ALA A 189 -6.54 -13.42 -19.72
C ALA A 189 -5.49 -14.46 -20.19
N CYS A 190 -4.57 -14.86 -19.31
CA CYS A 190 -3.58 -15.91 -19.62
C CYS A 190 -4.25 -17.26 -19.94
N LYS A 191 -5.30 -17.65 -19.20
CA LYS A 191 -6.08 -18.85 -19.52
C LYS A 191 -6.78 -18.73 -20.87
N THR A 192 -7.40 -17.60 -21.17
CA THR A 192 -8.04 -17.35 -22.47
C THR A 192 -7.05 -17.40 -23.61
N VAL A 193 -5.89 -16.75 -23.48
CA VAL A 193 -4.80 -16.82 -24.46
C VAL A 193 -4.33 -18.26 -24.64
N LYS A 194 -4.14 -19.03 -23.56
CA LYS A 194 -3.80 -20.46 -23.65
C LYS A 194 -4.87 -21.27 -24.38
N THR A 195 -6.15 -20.99 -24.16
CA THR A 195 -7.25 -21.68 -24.86
C THR A 195 -7.31 -21.30 -26.33
N VAL A 196 -7.14 -20.01 -26.66
CA VAL A 196 -7.09 -19.52 -28.04
C VAL A 196 -5.88 -20.10 -28.78
N LEU A 197 -4.71 -20.14 -28.14
CA LEU A 197 -3.51 -20.77 -28.71
C LEU A 197 -3.69 -22.27 -28.98
N ARG A 198 -4.55 -22.99 -28.23
CA ARG A 198 -4.90 -24.40 -28.52
C ARG A 198 -5.77 -24.58 -29.77
N LEU A 199 -6.39 -23.52 -30.28
CA LEU A 199 -7.22 -23.59 -31.49
C LEU A 199 -6.41 -23.43 -32.79
N PHE A 200 -5.14 -23.03 -32.70
CA PHE A 200 -4.27 -22.89 -33.86
C PHE A 200 -3.46 -24.18 -34.10
N ASN A 201 -3.37 -24.62 -35.37
CA ASN A 201 -2.49 -25.71 -35.82
C ASN A 201 -1.01 -25.25 -35.88
N SER A 202 -0.58 -24.51 -34.88
CA SER A 202 0.75 -23.93 -34.80
C SER A 202 1.38 -24.23 -33.44
N ALA A 203 2.67 -24.55 -33.43
CA ALA A 203 3.46 -24.68 -32.20
C ALA A 203 4.61 -23.68 -32.21
N SER A 204 4.99 -23.16 -31.04
CA SER A 204 6.23 -22.38 -30.91
C SER A 204 7.24 -23.09 -30.02
N ILE A 205 8.48 -23.19 -30.52
CA ILE A 205 9.61 -23.80 -29.82
C ILE A 205 10.76 -22.80 -29.76
N ALA A 206 11.49 -22.80 -28.65
CA ALA A 206 12.77 -22.13 -28.59
C ALA A 206 13.86 -23.12 -29.01
N VAL A 207 14.77 -22.71 -29.88
CA VAL A 207 15.91 -23.51 -30.33
C VAL A 207 17.22 -22.76 -30.15
N THR A 208 18.30 -23.51 -29.89
CA THR A 208 19.66 -23.00 -29.94
C THR A 208 20.06 -22.69 -31.39
N LEU A 209 21.16 -21.95 -31.55
CA LEU A 209 21.74 -21.67 -32.87
C LEU A 209 22.18 -22.93 -33.64
N ASP A 210 22.37 -24.04 -32.92
CA ASP A 210 22.69 -25.34 -33.50
C ASP A 210 21.43 -26.19 -33.75
N GLY A 211 20.23 -25.60 -33.64
CA GLY A 211 18.97 -26.27 -33.96
C GLY A 211 18.42 -27.19 -32.85
N LYS A 212 18.96 -27.16 -31.63
CA LYS A 212 18.47 -27.99 -30.52
C LYS A 212 17.35 -27.32 -29.75
N ILE A 213 16.31 -28.08 -29.43
CA ILE A 213 15.12 -27.57 -28.73
C ILE A 213 15.43 -27.29 -27.25
N LEU A 214 15.07 -26.10 -26.79
CA LEU A 214 15.20 -25.63 -25.41
C LEU A 214 13.92 -25.91 -24.60
N PRO A 215 14.03 -25.98 -23.26
CA PRO A 215 12.86 -26.11 -22.39
C PRO A 215 11.94 -24.87 -22.48
N GLY A 216 10.63 -25.10 -22.50
CA GLY A 216 9.60 -24.05 -22.60
C GLY A 216 8.98 -23.96 -23.99
N CYS A 217 8.00 -24.84 -24.28
CA CYS A 217 7.21 -24.84 -25.52
C CYS A 217 5.79 -24.32 -25.22
N SER A 218 5.16 -23.61 -26.16
CA SER A 218 3.82 -23.03 -25.97
C SER A 218 2.68 -24.05 -26.12
N HIS A 219 2.89 -25.08 -26.95
CA HIS A 219 1.92 -26.10 -27.33
C HIS A 219 2.67 -27.38 -27.74
N SER A 220 2.14 -28.59 -27.48
CA SER A 220 2.79 -29.89 -27.81
C SER A 220 3.30 -29.89 -29.26
N PRO A 221 4.59 -29.61 -29.50
CA PRO A 221 5.11 -29.49 -30.85
C PRO A 221 5.11 -30.85 -31.54
N ALA A 222 5.26 -31.91 -30.73
CA ALA A 222 5.10 -33.30 -31.13
C ALA A 222 3.77 -33.56 -31.83
N SER A 223 2.63 -33.08 -31.31
CA SER A 223 1.33 -33.33 -31.96
C SER A 223 1.18 -32.60 -33.30
N VAL A 224 1.70 -31.37 -33.40
CA VAL A 224 1.68 -30.58 -34.65
C VAL A 224 2.47 -31.26 -35.75
N VAL A 225 3.64 -31.82 -35.43
CA VAL A 225 4.52 -32.51 -36.40
C VAL A 225 4.14 -33.96 -36.67
N GLY A 226 3.17 -34.53 -35.93
CA GLY A 226 2.68 -35.91 -36.11
C GLY A 226 3.36 -36.97 -35.26
N MET A 227 4.01 -36.57 -34.17
CA MET A 227 4.56 -37.43 -33.12
C MET A 227 3.56 -37.61 -31.97
N ALA A 228 3.85 -38.56 -31.07
CA ALA A 228 3.02 -38.79 -29.89
C ALA A 228 3.09 -37.57 -28.95
N PRO A 229 1.95 -37.05 -28.43
CA PRO A 229 1.92 -35.81 -27.64
C PRO A 229 2.76 -35.83 -26.36
N GLU A 230 3.05 -37.02 -25.83
CA GLU A 230 3.79 -37.28 -24.58
C GLU A 230 5.30 -37.42 -24.80
N GLN A 231 5.76 -37.39 -26.05
CA GLN A 231 7.17 -37.53 -26.35
C GLN A 231 7.95 -36.28 -25.92
N ASP A 232 8.98 -36.48 -25.10
CA ASP A 232 9.90 -35.39 -24.76
C ASP A 232 10.74 -35.02 -26.00
N ILE A 233 10.78 -33.73 -26.28
CA ILE A 233 11.44 -33.13 -27.43
C ILE A 233 12.60 -32.23 -27.02
N VAL A 234 12.81 -32.01 -25.71
CA VAL A 234 13.89 -31.14 -25.22
C VAL A 234 15.23 -31.75 -25.59
N GLY A 235 16.11 -30.95 -26.19
CA GLY A 235 17.43 -31.38 -26.66
C GLY A 235 17.43 -32.09 -28.03
N MET A 236 16.26 -32.39 -28.60
CA MET A 236 16.14 -32.93 -29.96
C MET A 236 16.51 -31.88 -31.01
N ASP A 237 17.06 -32.32 -32.13
CA ASP A 237 17.31 -31.47 -33.29
C ASP A 237 16.00 -31.15 -34.02
N ILE A 238 15.81 -29.89 -34.43
CA ILE A 238 14.60 -29.45 -35.13
C ILE A 238 14.32 -30.25 -36.43
N THR A 239 15.36 -30.70 -37.13
CA THR A 239 15.22 -31.57 -38.31
C THR A 239 14.66 -32.95 -37.94
N THR A 240 14.98 -33.43 -36.73
CA THR A 240 14.49 -34.71 -36.19
C THR A 240 13.06 -34.57 -35.69
N LEU A 241 12.73 -33.47 -35.02
CA LEU A 241 11.36 -33.16 -34.61
C LEU A 241 10.42 -33.10 -35.83
N LEU A 242 10.85 -32.44 -36.89
CA LEU A 242 10.05 -32.29 -38.11
C LEU A 242 10.05 -33.55 -38.99
N ASP A 243 10.85 -34.57 -38.69
CA ASP A 243 11.05 -35.78 -39.51
C ASP A 243 11.22 -35.48 -41.01
N LEU A 244 12.13 -34.55 -41.34
CA LEU A 244 12.30 -34.05 -42.70
C LEU A 244 12.95 -35.07 -43.65
N ASN A 245 12.64 -34.94 -44.93
CA ASN A 245 13.37 -35.63 -46.01
C ASN A 245 14.82 -35.10 -46.10
N SER A 246 15.74 -35.87 -46.69
CA SER A 246 17.15 -35.48 -46.82
C SER A 246 17.34 -34.12 -47.49
N SER A 247 16.59 -33.84 -48.57
CA SER A 247 16.62 -32.54 -49.26
C SER A 247 16.19 -31.38 -48.36
N ASP A 248 15.09 -31.53 -47.62
CA ASP A 248 14.56 -30.47 -46.75
C ASP A 248 15.37 -30.31 -45.45
N SER A 249 15.97 -31.39 -44.96
CA SER A 249 16.93 -31.34 -43.85
C SER A 249 18.18 -30.55 -44.24
N HIS A 250 18.71 -30.74 -45.46
CA HIS A 250 19.83 -29.93 -45.96
C HIS A 250 19.46 -28.45 -46.08
N LYS A 251 18.25 -28.13 -46.55
CA LYS A 251 17.76 -26.74 -46.61
C LYS A 251 17.66 -26.13 -45.21
N LEU A 252 17.06 -26.84 -44.25
CA LEU A 252 16.89 -26.33 -42.88
C LEU A 252 18.25 -26.08 -42.20
N ASN A 253 19.20 -26.98 -42.40
CA ASN A 253 20.57 -26.81 -41.90
C ASN A 253 21.28 -25.61 -42.56
N HIS A 254 21.03 -25.36 -43.85
CA HIS A 254 21.56 -24.18 -44.53
C HIS A 254 20.99 -22.88 -43.91
N VAL A 255 19.67 -22.84 -43.65
CA VAL A 255 19.01 -21.71 -42.97
C VAL A 255 19.63 -21.44 -41.60
N LEU A 256 19.84 -22.48 -40.77
CA LEU A 256 20.46 -22.32 -39.45
C LEU A 256 21.91 -21.81 -39.54
N GLN A 257 22.67 -22.28 -40.53
CA GLN A 257 24.05 -21.81 -40.77
C GLN A 257 24.10 -20.35 -41.23
N ASP A 258 23.17 -19.94 -42.08
CA ASP A 258 23.07 -18.56 -42.55
C ASP A 258 22.70 -17.62 -41.41
N ILE A 259 21.75 -18.02 -40.56
CA ILE A 259 21.40 -17.28 -39.34
C ILE A 259 22.63 -17.19 -38.43
N LYS A 260 23.37 -18.29 -38.21
CA LYS A 260 24.56 -18.30 -37.35
C LYS A 260 25.70 -17.38 -37.86
N LYS A 261 25.81 -17.19 -39.17
CA LYS A 261 26.82 -16.33 -39.81
C LYS A 261 26.43 -14.84 -39.82
N SER A 262 25.17 -14.51 -39.54
CA SER A 262 24.74 -13.12 -39.49
C SER A 262 25.25 -12.47 -38.20
N GLU A 263 26.24 -11.58 -38.32
CA GLU A 263 26.87 -10.89 -37.17
C GLU A 263 26.07 -9.68 -36.65
N SER A 264 25.03 -9.25 -37.37
CA SER A 264 24.20 -8.09 -36.99
C SER A 264 22.71 -8.39 -37.12
N PHE A 265 22.03 -8.64 -35.99
CA PHE A 265 20.57 -8.68 -35.95
C PHE A 265 20.04 -7.31 -35.53
N SER A 266 19.70 -6.47 -36.49
CA SER A 266 18.69 -5.45 -36.22
C SER A 266 17.36 -6.15 -35.99
N VAL A 267 16.57 -5.71 -35.01
CA VAL A 267 15.26 -6.27 -34.58
C VAL A 267 14.22 -6.37 -35.72
N ILE A 268 14.57 -5.92 -36.93
CA ILE A 268 13.72 -5.86 -38.09
C ILE A 268 14.32 -6.81 -39.12
N GLU A 269 13.72 -8.01 -39.19
CA GLU A 269 13.84 -9.00 -40.26
C GLU A 269 15.20 -9.69 -40.39
N ILE A 270 15.29 -10.94 -39.87
CA ILE A 270 16.17 -11.93 -40.49
C ILE A 270 15.77 -11.93 -41.97
N PRO A 271 16.69 -11.73 -42.93
CA PRO A 271 16.34 -11.69 -44.34
C PRO A 271 15.54 -12.95 -44.63
N LEU A 272 14.26 -12.76 -45.00
CA LEU A 272 13.30 -13.82 -45.29
C LEU A 272 13.94 -14.74 -46.34
N LEU A 273 14.59 -15.81 -45.89
CA LEU A 273 15.03 -16.88 -46.75
C LEU A 273 13.76 -17.37 -47.44
N GLU A 274 13.75 -17.35 -48.77
CA GLU A 274 12.60 -17.68 -49.64
C GLU A 274 12.03 -19.10 -49.41
N GLN A 275 12.59 -19.87 -48.46
CA GLN A 275 12.27 -21.24 -48.12
C GLN A 275 11.86 -21.36 -46.65
N THR A 276 10.63 -20.96 -46.35
CA THR A 276 10.00 -21.17 -45.03
C THR A 276 9.20 -22.47 -44.96
N GLU A 277 9.04 -23.20 -46.07
CA GLU A 277 8.18 -24.37 -46.15
C GLU A 277 8.99 -25.67 -46.26
N PHE A 278 8.65 -26.64 -45.41
CA PHE A 278 9.35 -27.93 -45.31
C PHE A 278 8.35 -29.07 -45.31
N THR A 279 8.69 -30.17 -45.99
CA THR A 279 7.83 -31.36 -46.05
C THR A 279 8.45 -32.51 -45.27
N ASN A 280 7.70 -33.05 -44.31
CA ASN A 280 8.15 -34.22 -43.57
C ASN A 280 7.97 -35.52 -44.37
N LYS A 281 8.53 -36.62 -43.88
CA LYS A 281 8.38 -37.96 -44.48
C LYS A 281 6.93 -38.46 -44.50
N GLN A 282 6.07 -37.91 -43.65
CA GLN A 282 4.62 -38.22 -43.61
C GLN A 282 3.82 -37.40 -44.65
N GLY A 283 4.47 -36.54 -45.44
CA GLY A 283 3.83 -35.70 -46.45
C GLY A 283 3.14 -34.45 -45.90
N LYS A 284 3.33 -34.11 -44.63
CA LYS A 284 2.85 -32.85 -44.04
C LYS A 284 3.78 -31.71 -44.41
N VAL A 285 3.18 -30.57 -44.75
CA VAL A 285 3.88 -29.33 -45.09
C VAL A 285 3.80 -28.36 -43.92
N PHE A 286 4.97 -27.89 -43.46
CA PHE A 286 5.10 -26.95 -42.37
C PHE A 286 5.67 -25.64 -42.87
N LYS A 287 5.08 -24.53 -42.44
CA LYS A 287 5.69 -23.21 -42.55
C LYS A 287 6.41 -22.88 -41.25
N LEU A 288 7.68 -22.49 -41.33
CA LEU A 288 8.51 -22.09 -40.21
C LEU A 288 8.80 -20.59 -40.30
N ASP A 289 8.34 -19.85 -39.28
CA ASP A 289 8.67 -18.44 -39.09
C ASP A 289 9.68 -18.30 -37.95
N TRP A 290 10.75 -17.54 -38.18
CA TRP A 290 11.92 -17.44 -37.28
C TRP A 290 11.99 -16.07 -36.63
N ILE A 291 12.02 -16.04 -35.30
CA ILE A 291 12.09 -14.81 -34.52
C ILE A 291 13.39 -14.82 -33.68
N PRO A 292 14.33 -13.90 -33.92
CA PRO A 292 15.55 -13.81 -33.14
C PRO A 292 15.26 -13.27 -31.73
N VAL A 293 15.80 -13.94 -30.70
CA VAL A 293 15.77 -13.45 -29.32
C VAL A 293 17.15 -12.95 -28.96
N ILE A 294 17.27 -11.63 -28.89
CA ILE A 294 18.53 -10.93 -28.62
C ILE A 294 18.67 -10.72 -27.11
N ASN A 295 19.86 -10.98 -26.58
CA ASN A 295 20.19 -10.64 -25.20
C ASN A 295 20.43 -9.12 -25.09
N ASP A 296 19.63 -8.43 -24.29
CA ASP A 296 19.67 -6.96 -24.18
C ASP A 296 21.00 -6.42 -23.64
N GLU A 297 21.73 -7.21 -22.82
CA GLU A 297 23.00 -6.78 -22.22
C GLU A 297 24.15 -6.81 -23.23
N ASN A 298 24.20 -7.87 -24.04
CA ASN A 298 25.33 -8.13 -24.94
C ASN A 298 25.02 -7.86 -26.41
N LYS A 299 23.76 -7.53 -26.75
CA LYS A 299 23.24 -7.35 -28.12
C LYS A 299 23.55 -8.51 -29.06
N CYS A 300 23.76 -9.71 -28.51
CA CYS A 300 24.02 -10.93 -29.27
C CYS A 300 22.75 -11.79 -29.35
N LEU A 301 22.64 -12.56 -30.44
CA LEU A 301 21.57 -13.55 -30.59
C LEU A 301 21.76 -14.67 -29.57
N GLU A 302 20.80 -14.82 -28.65
CA GLU A 302 20.83 -15.84 -27.60
C GLU A 302 20.19 -17.14 -28.09
N LYS A 303 19.03 -17.04 -28.73
CA LYS A 303 18.22 -18.17 -29.19
C LYS A 303 17.26 -17.75 -30.29
N LEU A 304 16.67 -18.74 -30.95
CA LEU A 304 15.65 -18.53 -31.98
C LEU A 304 14.31 -19.05 -31.46
N LEU A 305 13.28 -18.24 -31.55
CA LEU A 305 11.90 -18.68 -31.40
C LEU A 305 11.38 -19.08 -32.78
N VAL A 306 11.02 -20.35 -32.94
CA VAL A 306 10.47 -20.89 -34.19
C VAL A 306 8.99 -21.12 -34.03
N VAL A 307 8.19 -20.45 -34.86
CA VAL A 307 6.76 -20.69 -35.00
C VAL A 307 6.56 -21.66 -36.15
N MET A 308 5.98 -22.82 -35.86
CA MET A 308 5.74 -23.89 -36.81
C MET A 308 4.25 -24.00 -37.07
N GLU A 309 3.82 -23.83 -38.30
CA GLU A 309 2.42 -23.93 -38.72
C GLU A 309 2.24 -25.11 -39.69
N ASN A 310 1.31 -26.02 -39.40
CA ASN A 310 0.97 -27.09 -40.33
C ASN A 310 -0.03 -26.58 -41.37
N ILE A 311 0.44 -26.38 -42.61
CA ILE A 311 -0.34 -25.83 -43.72
C ILE A 311 -0.81 -26.90 -44.72
N SER A 312 -0.71 -28.18 -44.34
CA SER A 312 -1.07 -29.31 -45.22
C SER A 312 -2.51 -29.24 -45.72
N GLU A 313 -3.45 -28.86 -44.85
CA GLU A 313 -4.88 -28.73 -45.19
C GLU A 313 -5.16 -27.52 -46.09
N ALA A 314 -4.45 -26.40 -45.88
CA ALA A 314 -4.60 -25.20 -46.68
C ALA A 314 -4.11 -25.39 -48.14
N ARG A 315 -3.17 -26.31 -48.38
CA ARG A 315 -2.72 -26.68 -49.72
C ARG A 315 -3.69 -27.59 -50.48
N LEU A 316 -4.50 -28.38 -49.79
CA LEU A 316 -5.54 -29.23 -50.43
C LEU A 316 -6.72 -28.41 -50.98
N GLN A 317 -6.87 -27.15 -50.56
CA GLN A 317 -7.95 -26.25 -50.97
C GLN A 317 -7.56 -25.22 -52.04
N LYS A 318 -6.30 -25.18 -52.49
CA LYS A 318 -5.90 -24.39 -53.66
C LYS A 318 -6.10 -25.24 -54.93
N PRO A 319 -6.98 -24.83 -55.87
CA PRO A 319 -7.26 -25.58 -57.09
C PRO A 319 -6.06 -25.68 -58.03
#